data_AF-A0A496W511-F1
#
_entry.id   AF-A0A496W511-F1
#
_cell.length_a   1.000
_cell.length_b   1.000
_cell.length_c   1.000
_cell.angle_alpha   90.00
_cell.angle_beta   90.00
_cell.angle_gamma   90.00
#
_symmetry.space_group_name_H-M   'P 1'
#
loop_
_entity.id
_entity.type
_entity.pdbx_description
1 polymer ?
#
loop_
_entity_poly.entity_id
_entity_poly.type
_entity_poly.pdbx_seq_one_letter_code
_entity_poly.pdbx_strand_id
1 'polypeptide(L)'
;MKGKEKFIKELLVPYFENKSIYIVPIIISTSRSKSGSKYKGGVVSFGQVKSELLKLLKDSSASMVTTMIDYYGLDHSFPGKGDTNIPSHLYEKIQFLENGFSNEIKHSKFRPYYQLHEFETLLFSDQEGFASVLKKTNEIQSIFRHFSNPEAINDNKETAPSKRILKIYPEYQKVTDGIIISKKIGIEKMRQKCNHFNDWISSMEKMG
;
A
#
# COMPACT_ATOMS: atom_id res chain seq x y z
N MET A 1 1.44 -7.81 6.04
CA MET A 1 1.62 -6.85 7.16
C MET A 1 3.09 -6.49 7.44
N LYS A 2 4.00 -7.44 7.72
CA LYS A 2 5.43 -7.12 8.02
C LYS A 2 6.19 -6.38 6.90
N GLY A 3 5.91 -6.70 5.63
CA GLY A 3 6.54 -6.04 4.48
C GLY A 3 6.27 -4.54 4.44
N LYS A 4 5.00 -4.13 4.44
CA LYS A 4 4.61 -2.71 4.48
C LYS A 4 5.14 -1.96 5.69
N GLU A 5 5.12 -2.58 6.87
CA GLU A 5 5.70 -1.98 8.08
C GLU A 5 7.19 -1.65 7.86
N LYS A 6 7.97 -2.61 7.35
CA LYS A 6 9.38 -2.37 7.03
C LYS A 6 9.55 -1.33 5.94
N PHE A 7 8.70 -1.30 4.92
CA PHE A 7 8.77 -0.32 3.85
C PHE A 7 8.60 1.09 4.39
N ILE A 8 7.58 1.30 5.24
CA ILE A 8 7.35 2.60 5.87
C ILE A 8 8.56 2.99 6.72
N LYS A 9 9.03 2.09 7.60
CA LYS A 9 10.14 2.40 8.53
C LYS A 9 11.49 2.60 7.84
N GLU A 10 11.79 1.82 6.82
CA GLU A 10 13.12 1.77 6.20
C GLU A 10 13.23 2.64 4.94
N LEU A 11 12.11 3.10 4.37
CA LEU A 11 12.12 3.98 3.19
C LEU A 11 11.33 5.27 3.39
N LEU A 12 10.05 5.20 3.77
CA LEU A 12 9.23 6.42 3.86
C LEU A 12 9.65 7.33 5.01
N VAL A 13 9.92 6.78 6.20
CA VAL A 13 10.39 7.57 7.35
C VAL A 13 11.66 8.35 6.99
N PRO A 14 12.76 7.72 6.52
CA PRO A 14 13.95 8.46 6.08
C PRO A 14 13.67 9.46 4.94
N TYR A 15 12.79 9.12 4.00
CA TYR A 15 12.45 9.98 2.87
C TYR A 15 11.77 11.30 3.31
N PHE A 16 10.91 11.23 4.33
CA PHE A 16 10.17 12.38 4.87
C PHE A 16 10.93 13.12 5.97
N GLU A 17 11.78 12.45 6.74
CA GLU A 17 12.64 13.10 7.73
C GLU A 17 13.54 14.17 7.08
N ASN A 18 14.05 13.90 5.88
CA ASN A 18 14.81 14.88 5.08
C ASN A 18 14.00 16.13 4.69
N LYS A 19 12.68 16.11 4.88
CA LYS A 19 11.74 17.21 4.63
C LYS A 19 11.14 17.77 5.92
N SER A 20 11.69 17.42 7.08
CA SER A 20 11.15 17.77 8.40
C SER A 20 9.73 17.26 8.66
N ILE A 21 9.32 16.20 7.97
CA ILE A 21 8.03 15.52 8.16
C ILE A 21 8.27 14.20 8.89
N TYR A 22 7.64 14.01 10.05
CA TYR A 22 7.83 12.83 10.88
C TYR A 22 6.65 11.87 10.74
N ILE A 23 6.93 10.64 10.30
CA ILE A 23 5.92 9.59 10.14
C ILE A 23 5.99 8.61 11.30
N VAL A 24 4.84 8.39 11.95
CA VAL A 24 4.68 7.36 13.00
C VAL A 24 3.86 6.19 12.46
N PRO A 25 4.48 5.05 12.10
CA PRO A 25 3.74 3.90 11.58
C PRO A 25 2.95 3.19 12.68
N ILE A 26 1.63 3.08 12.50
CA ILE A 26 0.72 2.34 13.37
C ILE A 26 0.23 1.07 12.67
N ILE A 27 0.34 -0.08 13.35
CA ILE A 27 -0.07 -1.37 12.79
C ILE A 27 -1.41 -1.78 13.41
N ILE A 28 -2.41 -1.95 12.55
CA ILE A 28 -3.72 -2.45 12.96
C ILE A 28 -3.66 -3.99 13.03
N SER A 29 -3.71 -4.55 14.24
CA SER A 29 -3.65 -6.01 14.46
C SER A 29 -5.04 -6.66 14.39
N THR A 30 -5.13 -7.84 13.77
CA THR A 30 -6.42 -8.48 13.40
C THR A 30 -7.05 -9.43 14.41
N SER A 31 -6.48 -9.65 15.60
CA SER A 31 -7.20 -10.18 16.78
C SER A 31 -6.26 -10.34 17.99
N ARG A 32 -6.83 -10.17 19.19
CA ARG A 32 -6.35 -10.83 20.42
C ARG A 32 -7.15 -12.13 20.56
N SER A 33 -6.50 -13.28 20.69
CA SER A 33 -7.17 -14.48 21.21
C SER A 33 -7.62 -14.24 22.66
N LYS A 34 -8.71 -14.88 23.11
CA LYS A 34 -9.12 -14.95 24.51
C LYS A 34 -8.03 -15.52 25.45
N SER A 35 -6.92 -16.04 24.93
CA SER A 35 -5.75 -16.50 25.70
C SER A 35 -4.49 -15.62 25.55
N GLY A 36 -4.59 -14.37 25.09
CA GLY A 36 -3.46 -13.42 25.09
C GLY A 36 -2.43 -13.61 23.97
N SER A 37 -2.56 -14.62 23.13
CA SER A 37 -1.72 -14.80 21.94
C SER A 37 -2.25 -13.99 20.74
N LYS A 38 -1.37 -13.19 20.13
CA LYS A 38 -1.66 -12.38 18.94
C LYS A 38 -1.65 -13.28 17.69
N TYR A 39 -2.81 -13.63 17.16
CA TYR A 39 -2.90 -14.28 15.85
C TYR A 39 -2.69 -13.22 14.74
N LYS A 40 -1.83 -13.54 13.77
CA LYS A 40 -1.56 -12.71 12.59
C LYS A 40 -2.18 -13.38 11.36
N GLY A 41 -3.48 -13.18 11.12
CA GLY A 41 -4.15 -13.82 9.98
C GLY A 41 -5.68 -13.76 9.99
N GLY A 42 -6.25 -12.56 10.05
CA GLY A 42 -7.66 -12.30 9.75
C GLY A 42 -7.77 -11.12 8.78
N VAL A 43 -8.87 -11.02 8.04
CA VAL A 43 -9.17 -9.81 7.26
C VAL A 43 -9.45 -8.67 8.25
N VAL A 44 -8.78 -7.53 8.09
CA VAL A 44 -9.00 -6.37 8.96
C VAL A 44 -10.37 -5.81 8.64
N SER A 45 -11.28 -5.79 9.60
CA SER A 45 -12.61 -5.21 9.35
C SER A 45 -12.56 -3.70 9.39
N PHE A 46 -13.48 -3.07 8.65
CA PHE A 46 -13.60 -1.61 8.65
C PHE A 46 -13.80 -1.07 10.07
N GLY A 47 -14.59 -1.75 10.91
CA GLY A 47 -14.82 -1.35 12.30
C GLY A 47 -13.54 -1.31 13.14
N GLN A 48 -12.63 -2.26 12.94
CA GLN A 48 -11.31 -2.26 13.60
C GLN A 48 -10.46 -1.07 13.15
N VAL A 49 -10.43 -0.81 11.84
CA VAL A 49 -9.70 0.34 11.28
C VAL A 49 -10.27 1.65 11.78
N LYS A 50 -11.59 1.82 11.71
CA LYS A 50 -12.31 3.02 12.18
C LYS A 50 -12.02 3.30 13.65
N SER A 51 -12.10 2.29 14.52
CA SER A 51 -11.83 2.48 15.95
C SER A 51 -10.43 3.00 16.21
N GLU A 52 -9.42 2.50 15.50
CA GLU A 52 -8.04 2.94 15.68
C GLU A 52 -7.81 4.33 15.09
N LEU A 53 -8.32 4.60 13.89
CA LEU A 53 -8.27 5.93 13.27
C LEU A 53 -8.87 7.00 14.18
N LEU A 54 -10.05 6.74 14.77
CA LEU A 54 -10.70 7.70 15.66
C LEU A 54 -9.91 7.96 16.95
N LYS A 55 -9.01 7.07 17.37
CA LYS A 55 -8.08 7.36 18.48
C LYS A 55 -6.93 8.23 18.00
N LEU A 56 -6.32 7.89 16.87
CA LEU A 56 -5.21 8.65 16.30
C LEU A 56 -5.62 10.08 15.96
N LEU A 57 -6.84 10.28 15.47
CA LEU A 57 -7.37 11.59 15.12
C LEU A 57 -7.64 12.49 16.34
N LYS A 58 -7.70 11.94 17.55
CA LYS A 58 -7.78 12.72 18.80
C LYS A 58 -6.44 13.29 19.23
N ASP A 59 -5.33 12.78 18.68
CA ASP A 59 -4.02 13.32 18.95
C ASP A 59 -3.88 14.70 18.29
N SER A 60 -3.79 15.74 19.12
CA SER A 60 -3.64 17.11 18.65
C SER A 60 -2.31 17.34 17.94
N SER A 61 -1.28 16.55 18.27
CA SER A 61 0.06 16.63 17.67
C SER A 61 0.13 16.06 16.26
N ALA A 62 -0.79 15.18 15.88
CA ALA A 62 -0.87 14.66 14.52
C ALA A 62 -1.43 15.73 13.57
N SER A 63 -0.64 16.15 12.57
CA SER A 63 -1.11 17.07 11.52
C SER A 63 -2.03 16.35 10.51
N MET A 64 -1.77 15.07 10.25
CA MET A 64 -2.50 14.24 9.28
C MET A 64 -2.50 12.78 9.75
N VAL A 65 -3.60 12.08 9.49
CA VAL A 65 -3.68 10.62 9.64
C VAL A 65 -4.06 10.03 8.29
N THR A 66 -3.29 9.04 7.84
CA THR A 66 -3.50 8.34 6.56
C THR A 66 -3.32 6.83 6.73
N THR A 67 -3.57 6.08 5.66
CA THR A 67 -3.52 4.61 5.67
C THR A 67 -2.59 4.08 4.58
N MET A 68 -2.16 2.82 4.69
CA MET A 68 -1.55 2.08 3.58
C MET A 68 -2.14 0.66 3.58
N ILE A 69 -3.36 0.55 3.07
CA ILE A 69 -4.14 -0.70 3.08
C ILE A 69 -4.22 -1.24 1.65
N ASP A 70 -3.98 -2.54 1.47
CA ASP A 70 -4.00 -3.14 0.12
C ASP A 70 -5.44 -3.23 -0.37
N TYR A 71 -5.72 -2.72 -1.56
CA TYR A 71 -7.07 -2.66 -2.12
C TYR A 71 -7.75 -4.05 -2.24
N TYR A 72 -6.98 -5.10 -2.56
CA TYR A 72 -7.49 -6.47 -2.66
C TYR A 72 -7.73 -7.13 -1.31
N GLY A 73 -7.13 -6.61 -0.25
CA GLY A 73 -7.31 -7.10 1.11
C GLY A 73 -8.54 -6.52 1.80
N LEU A 74 -9.27 -5.60 1.15
CA LEU A 74 -10.47 -4.98 1.71
C LEU A 74 -11.63 -5.98 1.75
N ASP A 75 -12.23 -6.16 2.92
CA ASP A 75 -13.50 -6.87 3.02
C ASP A 75 -14.68 -6.00 2.54
N HIS A 76 -15.86 -6.63 2.46
CA HIS A 76 -17.10 -5.97 2.07
C HIS A 76 -17.62 -4.94 3.09
N SER A 77 -17.05 -4.86 4.28
CA SER A 77 -17.45 -3.86 5.29
C SER A 77 -16.85 -2.48 5.04
N PHE A 78 -15.87 -2.36 4.14
CA PHE A 78 -15.32 -1.07 3.75
C PHE A 78 -16.32 -0.23 2.95
N PRO A 79 -16.44 1.08 3.25
CA PRO A 79 -17.34 1.98 2.54
C PRO A 79 -17.15 1.93 1.02
N GLY A 80 -18.27 1.82 0.29
CA GLY A 80 -18.30 1.80 -1.17
C GLY A 80 -17.96 0.46 -1.83
N LYS A 81 -17.43 -0.54 -1.12
CA LYS A 81 -17.00 -1.82 -1.73
C LYS A 81 -18.16 -2.66 -2.28
N GLY A 82 -19.34 -2.54 -1.68
CA GLY A 82 -20.58 -3.20 -2.12
C GLY A 82 -21.50 -2.31 -2.96
N ASP A 83 -21.06 -1.11 -3.35
CA ASP A 83 -21.91 -0.18 -4.11
C ASP A 83 -21.99 -0.61 -5.58
N THR A 84 -23.20 -0.63 -6.13
CA THR A 84 -23.46 -0.94 -7.55
C THR A 84 -22.97 0.15 -8.49
N ASN A 85 -22.78 1.37 -8.00
CA ASN A 85 -22.32 2.53 -8.77
C ASN A 85 -20.79 2.67 -8.79
N ILE A 86 -20.06 1.67 -8.27
CA ILE A 86 -18.60 1.72 -8.25
C ILE A 86 -18.05 1.87 -9.69
N PRO A 87 -17.22 2.90 -9.97
CA PRO A 87 -16.69 3.12 -11.32
C PRO A 87 -15.91 1.90 -11.84
N SER A 88 -15.88 1.71 -13.16
CA SER A 88 -15.10 0.64 -13.78
C SER A 88 -13.63 1.00 -13.91
N HIS A 89 -13.33 2.25 -14.24
CA HIS A 89 -11.97 2.79 -14.39
C HIS A 89 -11.21 2.78 -13.05
N LEU A 90 -9.93 2.39 -13.09
CA LEU A 90 -9.15 2.06 -11.89
C LEU A 90 -9.04 3.23 -10.89
N TYR A 91 -8.60 4.39 -11.39
CA TYR A 91 -8.36 5.54 -10.53
C TYR A 91 -9.66 6.14 -10.00
N GLU A 92 -10.71 6.18 -10.81
CA GLU A 92 -12.04 6.61 -10.39
C GLU A 92 -12.61 5.68 -9.32
N LYS A 93 -12.39 4.38 -9.47
CA LYS A 93 -12.80 3.36 -8.50
C LYS A 93 -12.12 3.54 -7.15
N ILE A 94 -10.80 3.72 -7.13
CA ILE A 94 -10.08 3.95 -5.88
C ILE A 94 -10.50 5.27 -5.25
N GLN A 95 -10.59 6.33 -6.03
CA GLN A 95 -11.05 7.63 -5.55
C GLN A 95 -12.46 7.55 -4.95
N PHE A 96 -13.38 6.81 -5.59
CA PHE A 96 -14.72 6.56 -5.06
C PHE A 96 -14.68 5.89 -3.67
N LEU A 97 -13.85 4.86 -3.52
CA LEU A 97 -13.71 4.15 -2.24
C LEU A 97 -13.02 4.98 -1.16
N GLU A 98 -12.01 5.77 -1.53
CA GLU A 98 -11.33 6.69 -0.61
C GLU A 98 -12.26 7.81 -0.17
N ASN A 99 -13.09 8.35 -1.07
CA ASN A 99 -14.13 9.31 -0.73
C ASN A 99 -15.15 8.69 0.23
N GLY A 100 -15.61 7.46 -0.03
CA GLY A 100 -16.48 6.72 0.89
C GLY A 100 -15.84 6.54 2.27
N PHE A 101 -14.56 6.19 2.32
CA PHE A 101 -13.82 6.03 3.58
C PHE A 101 -13.69 7.37 4.32
N SER A 102 -13.31 8.45 3.62
CA SER A 102 -13.21 9.79 4.18
C SER A 102 -14.55 10.26 4.73
N ASN A 103 -15.64 10.06 3.97
CA ASN A 103 -17.01 10.41 4.35
C ASN A 103 -17.55 9.62 5.54
N GLU A 104 -17.02 8.43 5.81
CA GLU A 104 -17.41 7.63 6.97
C GLU A 104 -16.65 8.03 8.24
N ILE A 105 -15.41 8.52 8.09
CA ILE A 105 -14.59 9.03 9.21
C ILE A 105 -14.92 10.50 9.55
N LYS A 106 -15.25 11.32 8.54
CA LYS A 106 -15.66 12.74 8.66
C LYS A 106 -14.69 13.60 9.48
N HIS A 107 -13.39 13.50 9.22
CA HIS A 107 -12.39 14.27 9.96
C HIS A 107 -11.43 15.03 9.03
N SER A 108 -11.21 16.32 9.30
CA SER A 108 -10.41 17.21 8.43
C SER A 108 -8.95 16.78 8.30
N LYS A 109 -8.37 16.19 9.34
CA LYS A 109 -7.01 15.61 9.36
C LYS A 109 -6.89 14.23 8.70
N PHE A 110 -8.00 13.57 8.34
CA PHE A 110 -7.96 12.23 7.77
C PHE A 110 -7.85 12.28 6.24
N ARG A 111 -6.92 11.51 5.69
CA ARG A 111 -6.73 11.33 4.25
C ARG A 111 -6.52 9.85 3.98
N PRO A 112 -7.55 9.10 3.56
CA PRO A 112 -7.39 7.67 3.29
C PRO A 112 -6.47 7.46 2.09
N TYR A 113 -5.77 6.33 2.11
CA TYR A 113 -5.01 5.83 0.96
C TYR A 113 -5.11 4.30 0.88
N TYR A 114 -5.48 3.81 -0.30
CA TYR A 114 -5.42 2.40 -0.64
C TYR A 114 -4.24 2.13 -1.58
N GLN A 115 -3.35 1.23 -1.16
CA GLN A 115 -2.34 0.71 -2.06
C GLN A 115 -3.02 -0.10 -3.16
N LEU A 116 -2.95 0.42 -4.39
CA LEU A 116 -3.46 -0.25 -5.57
C LEU A 116 -2.83 -1.64 -5.69
N HIS A 117 -3.71 -2.64 -5.85
CA HIS A 117 -3.35 -4.05 -5.89
C HIS A 117 -2.76 -4.58 -4.57
N GLU A 118 -1.46 -4.88 -4.56
CA GLU A 118 -0.66 -5.23 -3.39
C GLU A 118 0.51 -4.25 -3.24
N PHE A 119 1.22 -4.31 -2.11
CA PHE A 119 2.49 -3.60 -1.95
C PHE A 119 3.49 -3.87 -3.10
N GLU A 120 3.54 -5.12 -3.55
CA GLU A 120 4.45 -5.58 -4.61
C GLU A 120 4.28 -4.83 -5.94
N THR A 121 3.14 -4.17 -6.18
CA THR A 121 2.92 -3.27 -7.32
C THR A 121 4.01 -2.21 -7.44
N LEU A 122 4.40 -1.61 -6.32
CA LEU A 122 5.43 -0.57 -6.31
C LEU A 122 6.79 -1.10 -6.79
N LEU A 123 7.05 -2.40 -6.64
CA LEU A 123 8.30 -3.02 -7.08
C LEU A 123 8.41 -3.07 -8.61
N PHE A 124 7.28 -3.00 -9.31
CA PHE A 124 7.25 -2.94 -10.78
C PHE A 124 7.54 -1.53 -11.33
N SER A 125 7.98 -0.59 -10.50
CA SER A 125 8.33 0.78 -10.93
C SER A 125 9.71 0.88 -11.58
N ASP A 126 10.58 -0.13 -11.43
CA ASP A 126 11.92 -0.08 -11.99
C ASP A 126 12.45 -1.49 -12.30
N GLN A 127 12.50 -1.80 -13.60
CA GLN A 127 12.92 -3.12 -14.09
C GLN A 127 14.34 -3.46 -13.66
N GLU A 128 15.26 -2.49 -13.72
CA GLU A 128 16.67 -2.70 -13.40
C GLU A 128 16.88 -2.96 -11.91
N GLY A 129 16.26 -2.15 -11.04
CA GLY A 129 16.29 -2.36 -9.60
C GLY A 129 15.74 -3.73 -9.23
N PHE A 130 14.61 -4.12 -9.82
CA PHE A 130 14.00 -5.43 -9.63
C PHE A 130 14.91 -6.59 -10.11
N ALA A 131 15.46 -6.49 -11.32
CA ALA A 131 16.34 -7.51 -11.91
C ALA A 131 17.68 -7.65 -11.20
N SER A 132 18.23 -6.56 -10.67
CA SER A 132 19.50 -6.59 -9.95
C SER A 132 19.45 -7.42 -8.65
N VAL A 133 18.26 -7.54 -8.04
CA VAL A 133 18.08 -8.32 -6.81
C VAL A 133 17.80 -9.78 -7.13
N LEU A 134 16.84 -10.06 -8.02
CA LEU A 134 16.44 -11.44 -8.32
C LEU A 134 17.37 -12.16 -9.29
N LYS A 135 18.22 -11.43 -10.04
CA LYS A 135 19.12 -11.97 -11.08
C LYS A 135 18.37 -12.76 -12.17
N LYS A 136 17.14 -12.35 -12.49
CA LYS A 136 16.23 -12.97 -13.48
C LYS A 136 15.86 -12.01 -14.63
N THR A 137 16.88 -11.45 -15.28
CA THR A 137 16.71 -10.32 -16.21
C THR A 137 15.73 -10.60 -17.35
N ASN A 138 15.79 -11.77 -18.00
CA ASN A 138 14.97 -12.08 -19.16
C ASN A 138 13.49 -12.28 -18.78
N GLU A 139 13.23 -13.00 -17.68
CA GLU A 139 11.89 -13.27 -17.18
C GLU A 139 11.23 -11.99 -16.67
N ILE A 140 11.98 -11.13 -15.98
CA ILE A 140 11.51 -9.82 -15.51
C ILE A 140 11.21 -8.91 -16.69
N GLN A 141 12.09 -8.85 -17.68
CA GLN A 141 11.85 -8.05 -18.89
C GLN A 141 10.55 -8.49 -19.60
N SER A 142 10.28 -9.80 -19.66
CA SER A 142 9.03 -10.31 -20.21
C SER A 142 7.82 -9.78 -19.43
N ILE A 143 7.85 -9.77 -18.09
CA ILE A 143 6.75 -9.24 -17.28
C ILE A 143 6.53 -7.75 -17.59
N PHE A 144 7.57 -6.94 -17.57
CA PHE A 144 7.49 -5.48 -17.77
C PHE A 144 7.02 -5.08 -19.17
N ARG A 145 7.19 -5.91 -20.19
CA ARG A 145 6.67 -5.63 -21.55
C ARG A 145 5.14 -5.57 -21.62
N HIS A 146 4.43 -6.12 -20.64
CA HIS A 146 2.98 -6.22 -20.67
C HIS A 146 2.25 -5.04 -20.03
N PHE A 147 2.98 -4.09 -19.44
CA PHE A 147 2.38 -2.91 -18.81
C PHE A 147 3.33 -1.71 -18.85
N SER A 148 2.77 -0.53 -19.13
CA SER A 148 3.48 0.75 -19.02
C SER A 148 3.32 1.40 -17.64
N ASN A 149 2.26 1.02 -16.92
CA ASN A 149 1.89 1.54 -15.62
C ASN A 149 1.78 0.38 -14.61
N PRO A 150 2.63 0.33 -13.57
CA PRO A 150 2.56 -0.69 -12.54
C PRO A 150 1.21 -0.76 -11.84
N GLU A 151 0.56 0.39 -11.63
CA GLU A 151 -0.74 0.45 -10.98
C GLU A 151 -1.86 -0.13 -11.85
N ALA A 152 -1.66 -0.23 -13.16
CA ALA A 152 -2.62 -0.82 -14.08
C ALA A 152 -2.44 -2.33 -14.27
N ILE A 153 -1.54 -2.97 -13.52
CA ILE A 153 -1.34 -4.43 -13.58
C ILE A 153 -2.64 -5.11 -13.16
N ASN A 154 -3.42 -5.52 -14.16
CA ASN A 154 -4.73 -6.13 -13.94
C ASN A 154 -4.59 -7.46 -13.19
N ASP A 155 -5.47 -7.63 -12.22
CA ASP A 155 -5.35 -8.63 -11.17
C ASP A 155 -6.64 -9.43 -11.05
N ASN A 156 -6.60 -10.61 -11.66
CA ASN A 156 -7.32 -11.75 -11.12
C ASN A 156 -6.44 -12.42 -10.03
N LYS A 157 -7.01 -13.33 -9.23
CA LYS A 157 -6.27 -14.03 -8.16
C LYS A 157 -5.00 -14.75 -8.63
N GLU A 158 -4.92 -15.07 -9.92
CA GLU A 158 -3.80 -15.79 -10.53
C GLU A 158 -2.72 -14.85 -11.07
N THR A 159 -3.04 -13.58 -11.34
CA THR A 159 -2.14 -12.58 -11.93
C THR A 159 -1.72 -11.46 -10.99
N ALA A 160 -2.03 -11.55 -9.70
CA ALA A 160 -1.56 -10.64 -8.64
C ALA A 160 -0.05 -10.31 -8.76
N PRO A 161 0.42 -9.08 -8.47
CA PRO A 161 1.82 -8.70 -8.53
C PRO A 161 2.73 -9.74 -7.87
N SER A 162 2.40 -10.16 -6.65
CA SER A 162 3.22 -11.17 -5.95
C SER A 162 3.20 -12.55 -6.61
N LYS A 163 2.11 -12.94 -7.28
CA LYS A 163 2.02 -14.21 -8.03
C LYS A 163 2.85 -14.17 -9.30
N ARG A 164 2.92 -13.02 -9.98
CA ARG A 164 3.83 -12.82 -11.13
C ARG A 164 5.28 -13.02 -10.73
N ILE A 165 5.67 -12.49 -9.57
CA ILE A 165 7.02 -12.66 -9.02
C ILE A 165 7.28 -14.14 -8.69
N LEU A 166 6.37 -14.78 -7.95
CA LEU A 166 6.51 -16.19 -7.56
C LEU A 166 6.59 -17.14 -8.76
N LYS A 167 5.96 -16.81 -9.89
CA LYS A 167 6.02 -17.61 -11.11
C LYS A 167 7.43 -17.64 -11.72
N ILE A 168 8.18 -16.54 -11.62
CA ILE A 168 9.55 -16.44 -12.18
C ILE A 168 10.64 -16.71 -11.14
N TYR A 169 10.32 -16.50 -9.86
CA TYR A 169 11.21 -16.70 -8.74
C TYR A 169 10.43 -17.31 -7.57
N PRO A 170 10.26 -18.66 -7.55
CA PRO A 170 9.47 -19.35 -6.53
C PRO A 170 9.96 -19.15 -5.10
N GLU A 171 11.24 -18.81 -4.92
CA GLU A 171 11.86 -18.53 -3.63
C GLU A 171 11.55 -17.14 -3.08
N TYR A 172 10.80 -16.30 -3.84
CA TYR A 172 10.51 -14.93 -3.46
C TYR A 172 9.92 -14.80 -2.05
N GLN A 173 10.66 -14.14 -1.18
CA GLN A 173 10.26 -13.82 0.16
C GLN A 173 9.68 -12.40 0.21
N LYS A 174 8.34 -12.31 0.18
CA LYS A 174 7.57 -11.04 0.16
C LYS A 174 8.09 -9.94 1.11
N VAL A 175 8.58 -10.32 2.29
CA VAL A 175 9.02 -9.34 3.31
C VAL A 175 10.47 -8.92 3.11
N THR A 176 11.39 -9.86 2.91
CA THR A 176 12.83 -9.59 2.82
C THR A 176 13.19 -9.09 1.43
N ASP A 177 12.88 -9.86 0.39
CA ASP A 177 13.17 -9.51 -1.00
C ASP A 177 12.42 -8.24 -1.40
N GLY A 178 11.13 -8.13 -1.02
CA GLY A 178 10.34 -6.94 -1.31
C GLY A 178 10.97 -5.65 -0.77
N ILE A 179 11.62 -5.69 0.40
CA ILE A 179 12.31 -4.53 0.97
C ILE A 179 13.65 -4.27 0.30
N ILE A 180 14.43 -5.31 0.01
CA ILE A 180 15.70 -5.17 -0.70
C ILE A 180 15.46 -4.54 -2.08
N ILE A 181 14.46 -5.04 -2.80
CA ILE A 181 14.03 -4.49 -4.08
C ILE A 181 13.57 -3.03 -3.89
N SER A 182 12.69 -2.76 -2.92
CA SER A 182 12.21 -1.39 -2.67
C SER A 182 13.35 -0.40 -2.46
N LYS A 183 14.36 -0.76 -1.65
CA LYS A 183 15.53 0.09 -1.40
C LYS A 183 16.34 0.34 -2.66
N LYS A 184 16.47 -0.67 -3.51
CA LYS A 184 17.19 -0.56 -4.78
C LYS A 184 16.47 0.35 -5.78
N ILE A 185 15.13 0.32 -5.78
CA ILE A 185 14.28 1.14 -6.65
C ILE A 185 14.21 2.59 -6.14
N GLY A 186 13.97 2.78 -4.85
CA GLY A 186 13.81 4.08 -4.22
C GLY A 186 12.43 4.71 -4.41
N ILE A 187 12.07 5.63 -3.50
CA ILE A 187 10.76 6.29 -3.50
C ILE A 187 10.53 7.13 -4.75
N GLU A 188 11.55 7.83 -5.25
CA GLU A 188 11.41 8.70 -6.43
C GLU A 188 11.00 7.93 -7.69
N LYS A 189 11.62 6.77 -7.96
CA LYS A 189 11.21 5.94 -9.11
C LYS A 189 9.79 5.41 -8.94
N MET A 190 9.39 5.04 -7.72
CA MET A 190 8.02 4.62 -7.42
C MET A 190 7.03 5.75 -7.70
N ARG A 191 7.31 6.98 -7.26
CA ARG A 191 6.48 8.15 -7.56
C ARG A 191 6.35 8.41 -9.06
N GLN A 192 7.45 8.32 -9.81
CA GLN A 192 7.44 8.58 -11.25
C GLN A 192 6.59 7.59 -12.06
N LYS A 193 6.42 6.35 -11.57
CA LYS A 193 5.67 5.31 -12.28
C LYS A 193 4.27 5.04 -11.73
N CYS A 194 4.05 5.30 -10.46
CA CYS A 194 2.80 5.02 -9.76
C CYS A 194 2.11 6.34 -9.40
N ASN A 195 1.20 6.79 -10.26
CA ASN A 195 0.55 8.10 -10.13
C ASN A 195 -0.24 8.23 -8.81
N HIS A 196 -1.01 7.20 -8.44
CA HIS A 196 -1.80 7.24 -7.22
C HIS A 196 -0.91 7.21 -5.97
N PHE A 197 0.17 6.43 -5.98
CA PHE A 197 1.20 6.50 -4.93
C PHE A 197 1.86 7.89 -4.86
N ASN A 198 2.17 8.51 -6.01
CA ASN A 198 2.73 9.85 -6.04
C ASN A 198 1.79 10.89 -5.44
N ASP A 199 0.50 10.82 -5.76
CA ASP A 199 -0.49 11.75 -5.22
C ASP A 199 -0.57 11.64 -3.69
N TRP A 200 -0.50 10.42 -3.16
CA TRP A 200 -0.45 10.17 -1.73
C TRP A 200 0.81 10.77 -1.07
N ILE A 201 2.00 10.49 -1.62
CA ILE A 201 3.26 11.08 -1.12
C ILE A 201 3.20 12.60 -1.16
N SER A 202 2.77 13.17 -2.29
CA SER A 202 2.67 14.62 -2.48
C SER A 202 1.66 15.26 -1.53
N SER A 203 0.61 14.54 -1.13
CA SER A 203 -0.35 15.02 -0.12
C SER A 203 0.28 15.15 1.27
N MET A 204 1.19 14.23 1.64
CA MET A 204 1.92 14.31 2.90
C MET A 204 2.99 15.41 2.86
N GLU A 205 3.66 15.61 1.72
CA GLU A 205 4.65 16.68 1.53
C GLU A 205 4.05 18.09 1.71
N LYS A 206 2.77 18.28 1.41
CA LYS A 206 2.05 19.57 1.61
C LYS A 206 1.75 19.91 3.06
N MET A 207 2.01 19.00 4.01
CA MET A 207 1.79 19.22 5.44
C MET A 207 3.02 19.77 6.17
N GLY A 208 4.18 19.80 5.51
CA GLY A 208 5.44 20.35 6.02
C GLY A 208 5.63 21.82 5.68
#